data_AF-A0A7S0LER0-F1
#
_entry.id   AF-A0A7S0LER0-F1
#
_cell.length_a   1.000
_cell.length_b   1.000
_cell.length_c   1.000
_cell.angle_alpha   90.00
_cell.angle_beta   90.00
_cell.angle_gamma   90.00
#
_symmetry.space_group_name_H-M   'P 1'
#
loop_
_entity.id
_entity.type
_entity.pdbx_description
1 polymer ?
#
loop_
_entity_poly.entity_id
_entity_poly.type
_entity_poly.pdbx_seq_one_letter_code
_entity_poly.pdbx_strand_id
1 'polypeptide(L)'
;KKALLETEAGALLAELTDYGYIKFLHFWADLTTEGKVLSKIFQQNNVLLSDITAGVEDAEYGVGALSHVSGPWMKAFANDYDPTKLELDGMELKNIGAGEDEYKEAVAEVCASVKANVNKRFCGLASNPVLKAAVVFEHARWPDFSTARNNLEAFGNESIDFLLKHYDTLLGYLGCEKDKVSREWLRLKPMIARDPNLRSLPYATLWERMFDQWSIKSNSQHYYNVLLLVAIVHCYALDTSICERGFSLMNLLKTAPVGSPDL
;
A
#
# COMPACT_ATOMS: atom_id res chain seq x y z
N LYS A 1 28.76 16.03 37.26
CA LYS A 1 28.87 15.27 35.98
C LYS A 1 28.69 13.77 36.21
N LYS A 2 29.52 13.09 37.00
CA LYS A 2 29.41 11.63 37.26
C LYS A 2 28.07 11.20 37.88
N ALA A 3 27.65 11.85 38.97
CA ALA A 3 26.35 11.59 39.60
C ALA A 3 25.13 11.95 38.72
N LEU A 4 25.30 12.83 37.72
CA LEU A 4 24.23 13.15 36.77
C LEU A 4 24.07 12.01 35.75
N LEU A 5 25.18 11.47 35.23
CA LEU A 5 25.19 10.36 34.27
C LEU A 5 24.64 9.04 34.85
N GLU A 6 24.60 8.91 36.18
CA GLU A 6 23.97 7.77 36.87
C GLU A 6 22.42 7.89 36.96
N THR A 7 21.85 9.03 36.56
CA THR A 7 20.40 9.23 36.47
C THR A 7 19.89 8.92 35.06
N GLU A 8 18.60 8.61 34.91
CA GLU A 8 17.95 8.43 33.60
C GLU A 8 18.15 9.63 32.67
N ALA A 9 18.03 10.86 33.22
CA ALA A 9 18.24 12.08 32.46
C ALA A 9 19.69 12.22 31.96
N GLY A 10 20.67 11.77 32.74
CA GLY A 10 22.06 11.77 32.33
C GLY A 10 22.40 10.69 31.32
N ALA A 11 21.76 9.52 31.41
CA ALA A 11 21.87 8.47 30.40
C ALA A 11 21.31 8.95 29.05
N LEU A 12 20.12 9.55 29.05
CA LEU A 12 19.51 10.13 27.86
C LEU A 12 20.39 11.25 27.26
N LEU A 13 20.97 12.12 28.09
CA LEU A 13 21.90 13.15 27.62
C LEU A 13 23.17 12.54 26.99
N ALA A 14 23.64 11.40 27.50
CA ALA A 14 24.78 10.71 26.91
C ALA A 14 24.45 10.22 25.50
N GLU A 15 23.27 9.60 25.31
CA GLU A 15 22.77 9.18 24.00
C GLU A 15 22.55 10.38 23.05
N LEU A 16 21.89 11.44 23.53
CA LEU A 16 21.60 12.64 22.73
C LEU A 16 22.83 13.49 22.41
N THR A 17 24.00 13.15 22.96
CA THR A 17 25.29 13.77 22.58
C THR A 17 26.22 12.77 21.88
N ASP A 18 25.75 11.56 21.58
CA ASP A 18 26.47 10.59 20.78
C ASP A 18 26.21 10.81 19.29
N TYR A 19 27.28 10.92 18.50
CA TYR A 19 27.18 11.19 17.07
C TYR A 19 26.46 10.08 16.32
N GLY A 20 26.80 8.82 16.59
CA GLY A 20 26.22 7.67 15.91
C GLY A 20 24.72 7.58 16.18
N TYR A 21 24.32 7.76 17.44
CA TYR A 21 22.91 7.75 17.84
C TYR A 21 22.09 8.86 17.17
N ILE A 22 22.53 10.12 17.25
CA ILE A 22 21.81 11.24 16.63
C ILE A 22 21.73 11.08 15.11
N LYS A 23 22.81 10.65 14.47
CA LYS A 23 22.83 10.40 13.03
C LYS A 23 21.86 9.29 12.64
N PHE A 24 21.81 8.21 13.43
CA PHE A 24 20.86 7.13 13.23
C PHE A 24 19.40 7.59 13.42
N LEU A 25 19.09 8.49 14.35
CA LEU A 25 17.74 9.05 14.49
C LEU A 25 17.27 9.81 13.24
N HIS A 26 18.16 10.55 12.58
CA HIS A 26 17.84 11.22 11.32
C HIS A 26 17.56 10.21 10.21
N PHE A 27 18.39 9.18 10.09
CA PHE A 27 18.13 8.06 9.18
C PHE A 27 16.82 7.33 9.52
N TRP A 28 16.51 7.12 10.80
CA TRP A 28 15.27 6.50 11.23
C TRP A 28 14.04 7.33 10.85
N ALA A 29 14.13 8.66 10.91
CA ALA A 29 13.08 9.56 10.44
C ALA A 29 12.87 9.44 8.91
N ASP A 30 13.95 9.32 8.13
CA ASP A 30 13.87 9.04 6.69
C ASP A 30 13.21 7.67 6.42
N LEU A 31 13.68 6.62 7.09
CA LEU A 31 13.17 5.26 6.94
C LEU A 31 11.68 5.14 7.28
N THR A 32 11.25 5.76 8.38
CA THR A 32 9.84 5.76 8.80
C THR A 32 8.97 6.61 7.87
N THR A 33 9.54 7.61 7.19
CA THR A 33 8.83 8.39 6.17
C THR A 33 8.47 7.52 4.96
N GLU A 34 9.39 6.66 4.50
CA GLU A 34 9.10 5.68 3.43
C GLU A 34 8.01 4.69 3.87
N GLY A 35 8.12 4.12 5.07
CA GLY A 35 7.11 3.21 5.61
C GLY A 35 5.72 3.85 5.83
N LYS A 36 5.69 5.15 6.13
CA LYS A 36 4.44 5.91 6.33
C LYS A 36 3.60 6.00 5.07
N VAL A 37 4.20 6.05 3.89
CA VAL A 37 3.46 6.07 2.60
C VAL A 37 2.63 4.79 2.46
N LEU A 38 3.27 3.64 2.64
CA LEU A 38 2.61 2.35 2.57
C LEU A 38 1.52 2.20 3.65
N SER A 39 1.82 2.62 4.87
CA SER A 39 0.85 2.62 5.98
C SER A 39 -0.41 3.43 5.66
N LYS A 40 -0.26 4.61 5.03
CA LYS A 40 -1.39 5.43 4.61
C LYS A 40 -2.24 4.78 3.53
N ILE A 41 -1.61 4.06 2.57
CA ILE A 41 -2.35 3.33 1.53
C ILE A 41 -3.25 2.29 2.18
N PHE A 42 -2.72 1.48 3.10
CA PHE A 42 -3.50 0.44 3.80
C PHE A 42 -4.58 0.99 4.76
N GLN A 43 -4.53 2.27 5.14
CA GLN A 43 -5.54 2.90 5.99
C GLN A 43 -6.71 3.50 5.19
N GLN A 44 -6.58 3.61 3.87
CA GLN A 44 -7.65 4.15 3.03
C GLN A 44 -8.82 3.17 2.93
N ASN A 45 -10.04 3.70 2.86
CA ASN A 45 -11.20 2.88 2.50
C ASN A 45 -11.22 2.70 0.97
N ASN A 46 -11.59 1.51 0.50
CA ASN A 46 -11.71 1.19 -0.94
C ASN A 46 -10.39 1.29 -1.72
N VAL A 47 -9.28 0.84 -1.12
CA VAL A 47 -7.97 0.82 -1.77
C VAL A 47 -8.01 -0.02 -3.04
N LEU A 48 -7.46 0.52 -4.13
CA LEU A 48 -7.31 -0.25 -5.37
C LEU A 48 -6.16 -1.25 -5.22
N LEU A 49 -6.31 -2.40 -5.85
CA LEU A 49 -5.30 -3.46 -5.79
C LEU A 49 -3.97 -2.98 -6.39
N SER A 50 -4.05 -2.22 -7.48
CA SER A 50 -2.90 -1.59 -8.11
C SER A 50 -2.18 -0.58 -7.21
N ASP A 51 -2.93 0.17 -6.38
CA ASP A 51 -2.36 1.15 -5.45
C ASP A 51 -1.61 0.45 -4.33
N ILE A 52 -2.10 -0.72 -3.88
CA ILE A 52 -1.37 -1.55 -2.93
C ILE A 52 -0.09 -2.10 -3.57
N THR A 53 -0.17 -2.70 -4.76
CA THR A 53 1.01 -3.28 -5.40
C THR A 53 2.07 -2.21 -5.72
N ALA A 54 1.65 -1.06 -6.24
CA ALA A 54 2.56 0.06 -6.52
C ALA A 54 3.15 0.62 -5.21
N GLY A 55 2.33 0.80 -4.17
CA GLY A 55 2.81 1.28 -2.88
C GLY A 55 3.85 0.36 -2.23
N VAL A 56 3.70 -0.96 -2.39
CA VAL A 56 4.70 -1.93 -1.91
C VAL A 56 6.00 -1.81 -2.70
N GLU A 57 5.92 -1.74 -4.03
CA GLU A 57 7.08 -1.59 -4.92
C GLU A 57 7.82 -0.26 -4.64
N ASP A 58 7.09 0.84 -4.49
CA ASP A 58 7.63 2.16 -4.17
C ASP A 58 8.30 2.17 -2.79
N ALA A 59 7.67 1.57 -1.77
CA ALA A 59 8.26 1.49 -0.43
C ALA A 59 9.52 0.62 -0.39
N GLU A 60 9.53 -0.51 -1.12
CA GLU A 60 10.72 -1.34 -1.25
C GLU A 60 11.87 -0.57 -1.92
N TYR A 61 11.55 0.16 -2.99
CA TYR A 61 12.52 0.98 -3.71
C TYR A 61 13.05 2.11 -2.82
N GLY A 62 12.16 2.85 -2.14
CA GLY A 62 12.51 3.98 -1.27
C GLY A 62 13.42 3.55 -0.11
N VAL A 63 13.06 2.49 0.62
CA VAL A 63 13.90 1.91 1.67
C VAL A 63 15.25 1.45 1.10
N GLY A 64 15.26 0.84 -0.09
CA GLY A 64 16.50 0.44 -0.76
C GLY A 64 17.37 1.61 -1.21
N ALA A 65 16.78 2.75 -1.57
CA ALA A 65 17.52 3.93 -1.94
C ALA A 65 18.24 4.54 -0.74
N LEU A 66 17.66 4.47 0.46
CA LEU A 66 18.24 5.03 1.69
C LEU A 66 19.59 4.40 2.09
N SER A 67 19.94 3.21 1.59
CA SER A 67 21.28 2.63 1.81
C SER A 67 22.38 3.32 1.01
N HIS A 68 22.02 4.15 0.03
CA HIS A 68 22.96 4.79 -0.89
C HIS A 68 22.73 6.30 -1.05
N VAL A 69 21.52 6.77 -0.78
CA VAL A 69 21.10 8.16 -0.99
C VAL A 69 20.44 8.67 0.28
N SER A 70 21.00 9.71 0.87
CA SER A 70 20.44 10.35 2.07
C SER A 70 19.05 10.92 1.80
N GLY A 71 18.11 10.62 2.69
CA GLY A 71 16.79 11.23 2.71
C GLY A 71 16.83 12.67 3.23
N PRO A 72 15.67 13.35 3.27
CA PRO A 72 15.57 14.75 3.70
C PRO A 72 16.13 15.02 5.11
N TRP A 73 15.89 14.14 6.08
CA TRP A 73 16.35 14.33 7.45
C TRP A 73 17.85 14.14 7.57
N MET A 74 18.41 13.12 6.92
CA MET A 74 19.85 12.92 6.88
C MET A 74 20.58 14.05 6.10
N LYS A 75 19.94 14.63 5.08
CA LYS A 75 20.45 15.84 4.41
C LYS A 75 20.44 17.06 5.33
N ALA A 76 19.40 17.24 6.15
CA ALA A 76 19.35 18.31 7.14
C ALA A 76 20.49 18.18 8.15
N PHE A 77 20.68 16.99 8.74
CA PHE A 77 21.83 16.73 9.61
C PHE A 77 23.17 17.09 8.96
N ALA A 78 23.38 16.70 7.69
CA ALA A 78 24.62 16.97 6.99
C ALA A 78 24.85 18.48 6.73
N ASN A 79 23.78 19.27 6.62
CA ASN A 79 23.87 20.71 6.45
C ASN A 79 24.08 21.45 7.78
N ASP A 80 23.49 20.95 8.87
CA ASP A 80 23.43 21.64 10.16
C ASP A 80 24.60 21.26 11.09
N TYR A 81 25.24 20.11 10.87
CA TYR A 81 26.42 19.68 11.61
C TYR A 81 27.67 20.49 11.22
N ASP A 82 28.34 21.11 12.20
CA ASP A 82 29.62 21.80 12.03
C ASP A 82 30.78 20.83 12.29
N PRO A 83 31.49 20.33 11.25
CA PRO A 83 32.59 19.39 11.43
C PRO A 83 33.85 20.02 12.03
N THR A 84 33.95 21.35 12.08
CA THR A 84 35.08 22.06 12.67
C THR A 84 34.95 22.12 14.18
N LYS A 85 33.72 22.32 14.66
CA LYS A 85 33.40 22.39 16.09
C LYS A 85 32.91 21.07 16.68
N LEU A 86 32.58 20.10 15.83
CA LEU A 86 31.93 18.85 16.19
C LEU A 86 30.56 19.09 16.85
N GLU A 87 29.85 20.12 16.39
CA GLU A 87 28.59 20.57 17.00
C GLU A 87 27.40 20.37 16.06
N LEU A 88 26.25 20.05 16.63
CA LEU A 88 24.95 20.15 15.98
C LEU A 88 24.05 21.03 16.87
N ASP A 89 23.47 22.09 16.30
CA ASP A 89 22.63 23.05 17.02
C ASP A 89 23.27 23.60 18.33
N GLY A 90 24.59 23.76 18.33
CA GLY A 90 25.37 24.24 19.49
C GLY A 90 25.62 23.19 20.57
N MET A 91 25.31 21.91 20.32
CA MET A 91 25.71 20.79 21.19
C MET A 91 26.89 20.03 20.60
N GLU A 92 27.98 19.92 21.38
CA GLU A 92 29.14 19.10 21.03
C GLU A 92 28.77 17.61 21.03
N LEU A 93 28.99 16.95 19.89
CA LEU A 93 28.78 15.54 19.69
C LEU A 93 30.06 14.75 19.99
N LYS A 94 29.89 13.53 20.50
CA LYS A 94 30.97 12.63 20.92
C LYS A 94 31.04 11.41 20.02
N ASN A 95 32.16 10.69 20.12
CA ASN A 95 32.39 9.40 19.47
C ASN A 95 32.29 9.44 17.93
N ILE A 96 32.60 10.58 17.30
CA ILE A 96 32.39 10.81 15.87
C ILE A 96 32.89 9.67 14.97
N GLY A 97 34.14 9.24 15.15
CA GLY A 97 34.74 8.19 14.31
C GLY A 97 34.05 6.83 14.46
N ALA A 98 33.85 6.38 15.71
CA ALA A 98 33.17 5.12 15.98
C ALA A 98 31.70 5.16 15.52
N GLY A 99 31.00 6.27 15.80
CA GLY A 99 29.61 6.48 15.40
C GLY A 99 29.43 6.54 13.88
N GLU A 100 30.41 7.04 13.12
CA GLU A 100 30.39 7.01 11.66
C GLU A 100 30.47 5.59 11.10
N ASP A 101 31.33 4.75 11.68
CA ASP A 101 31.50 3.37 11.26
C ASP A 101 30.27 2.53 11.64
N GLU A 102 29.77 2.67 12.88
CA GLU A 102 28.53 2.03 13.36
C GLU A 102 27.33 2.42 12.48
N TYR A 103 27.19 3.70 12.14
CA TYR A 103 26.13 4.19 11.27
C TYR A 103 26.15 3.51 9.89
N LYS A 104 27.32 3.42 9.26
CA LYS A 104 27.45 2.83 7.90
C LYS A 104 27.08 1.35 7.89
N GLU A 105 27.49 0.61 8.91
CA GLU A 105 27.14 -0.80 9.07
C GLU A 105 25.63 -0.97 9.31
N ALA A 106 25.07 -0.19 10.24
CA ALA A 106 23.66 -0.27 10.62
C ALA A 106 22.72 0.09 9.46
N VAL A 107 23.01 1.13 8.67
CA VAL A 107 22.12 1.57 7.57
C VAL A 107 21.92 0.46 6.53
N ALA A 108 23.00 -0.19 6.12
CA ALA A 108 22.92 -1.25 5.12
C ALA A 108 22.13 -2.45 5.64
N GLU A 109 22.41 -2.87 6.89
CA GLU A 109 21.71 -3.99 7.53
C GLU A 109 20.22 -3.70 7.74
N VAL A 110 19.88 -2.52 8.28
CA VAL A 110 18.51 -2.11 8.57
C VAL A 110 17.70 -2.01 7.28
N CYS A 111 18.22 -1.35 6.24
CA CYS A 111 17.53 -1.27 4.95
C CYS A 111 17.30 -2.65 4.35
N ALA A 112 18.30 -3.54 4.38
CA ALA A 112 18.15 -4.91 3.89
C ALA A 112 17.09 -5.71 4.69
N SER A 113 17.10 -5.58 6.02
CA SER A 113 16.15 -6.24 6.91
C SER A 113 14.72 -5.74 6.69
N VAL A 114 14.52 -4.42 6.60
CA VAL A 114 13.18 -3.83 6.35
C VAL A 114 12.67 -4.27 4.97
N LYS A 115 13.48 -4.21 3.92
CA LYS A 115 13.10 -4.72 2.59
C LYS A 115 12.72 -6.19 2.63
N ALA A 116 13.51 -7.03 3.31
CA ALA A 116 13.22 -8.45 3.44
C ALA A 116 11.88 -8.69 4.14
N ASN A 117 11.55 -7.90 5.17
CA ASN A 117 10.27 -8.01 5.87
C ASN A 117 9.09 -7.49 5.04
N VAL A 118 9.24 -6.38 4.34
CA VAL A 118 8.23 -5.86 3.38
C VAL A 118 7.96 -6.91 2.30
N ASN A 119 9.01 -7.45 1.69
CA ASN A 119 8.88 -8.52 0.69
C ASN A 119 8.24 -9.78 1.26
N LYS A 120 8.69 -10.26 2.41
CA LYS A 120 8.09 -11.45 3.05
C LYS A 120 6.60 -11.27 3.30
N ARG A 121 6.16 -10.06 3.65
CA ARG A 121 4.77 -9.75 3.94
C ARG A 121 3.93 -9.51 2.69
N PHE A 122 4.51 -8.88 1.65
CA PHE A 122 3.73 -8.33 0.52
C PHE A 122 4.18 -8.80 -0.86
N CYS A 123 5.32 -9.50 -1.02
CA CYS A 123 5.74 -9.97 -2.35
C CYS A 123 4.74 -10.98 -2.92
N GLY A 124 4.09 -11.76 -2.06
CA GLY A 124 2.98 -12.63 -2.44
C GLY A 124 1.76 -11.88 -2.96
N LEU A 125 1.66 -10.57 -2.73
CA LEU A 125 0.64 -9.69 -3.30
C LEU A 125 1.13 -9.08 -4.63
N ALA A 126 2.31 -8.45 -4.62
CA ALA A 126 2.88 -7.76 -5.79
C ALA A 126 3.21 -8.70 -6.95
N SER A 127 3.60 -9.95 -6.67
CA SER A 127 3.96 -10.95 -7.69
C SER A 127 2.80 -11.84 -8.12
N ASN A 128 1.62 -11.74 -7.49
CA ASN A 128 0.53 -12.66 -7.75
C ASN A 128 -0.13 -12.41 -9.12
N PRO A 129 -0.11 -13.39 -10.03
CA PRO A 129 -0.63 -13.20 -11.39
C PRO A 129 -2.15 -12.97 -11.42
N VAL A 130 -2.90 -13.51 -10.45
CA VAL A 130 -4.35 -13.30 -10.31
C VAL A 130 -4.63 -11.86 -9.91
N LEU A 131 -3.85 -11.31 -8.99
CA LEU A 131 -4.00 -9.93 -8.55
C LEU A 131 -3.61 -8.95 -9.66
N LYS A 132 -2.53 -9.22 -10.40
CA LYS A 132 -2.16 -8.45 -11.60
C LYS A 132 -3.28 -8.45 -12.64
N ALA A 133 -3.89 -9.61 -12.89
CA ALA A 133 -5.00 -9.71 -13.83
C ALA A 133 -6.26 -8.98 -13.31
N ALA A 134 -6.52 -8.99 -12.00
CA ALA A 134 -7.69 -8.37 -11.37
C ALA A 134 -7.72 -6.83 -11.50
N VAL A 135 -6.57 -6.17 -11.66
CA VAL A 135 -6.47 -4.72 -11.92
C VAL A 135 -7.24 -4.30 -13.17
N VAL A 136 -7.55 -5.25 -14.08
CA VAL A 136 -8.38 -5.02 -15.26
C VAL A 136 -9.74 -4.36 -14.94
N PHE A 137 -10.28 -4.56 -13.74
CA PHE A 137 -11.56 -3.98 -13.33
C PHE A 137 -11.45 -2.52 -12.84
N GLU A 138 -10.24 -1.98 -12.70
CA GLU A 138 -10.04 -0.61 -12.26
C GLU A 138 -10.31 0.38 -13.39
N HIS A 139 -11.59 0.70 -13.57
CA HIS A 139 -12.09 1.49 -14.69
C HIS A 139 -11.46 2.87 -14.87
N ALA A 140 -10.95 3.48 -13.79
CA ALA A 140 -10.21 4.74 -13.83
C ALA A 140 -8.93 4.66 -14.68
N ARG A 141 -8.36 3.46 -14.84
CA ARG A 141 -7.13 3.18 -15.62
C ARG A 141 -7.40 2.77 -17.06
N TRP A 142 -8.67 2.68 -17.47
CA TRP A 142 -9.00 2.25 -18.83
C TRP A 142 -8.66 3.31 -19.88
N PRO A 143 -8.32 2.90 -21.12
CA PRO A 143 -8.14 3.83 -22.23
C PRO A 143 -9.37 4.71 -22.42
N ASP A 144 -9.15 5.99 -22.69
CA ASP A 144 -10.24 6.93 -22.89
C ASP A 144 -11.09 6.56 -24.11
N PHE A 145 -12.41 6.52 -23.93
CA PHE A 145 -13.32 6.11 -25.01
C PHE A 145 -13.26 7.05 -26.23
N SER A 146 -13.08 8.35 -26.02
CA SER A 146 -13.09 9.37 -27.08
C SER A 146 -11.82 9.39 -27.92
N THR A 147 -10.67 9.06 -27.32
CA THR A 147 -9.36 9.14 -28.00
C THR A 147 -8.77 7.77 -28.37
N ALA A 148 -9.17 6.70 -27.68
CA ALA A 148 -8.52 5.40 -27.78
C ALA A 148 -9.51 4.22 -27.79
N ARG A 149 -10.62 4.35 -28.54
CA ARG A 149 -11.70 3.34 -28.60
C ARG A 149 -11.21 1.93 -28.91
N ASN A 150 -10.37 1.74 -29.93
CA ASN A 150 -9.89 0.41 -30.31
C ASN A 150 -9.05 -0.23 -29.18
N ASN A 151 -8.26 0.59 -28.48
CA ASN A 151 -7.47 0.14 -27.33
C ASN A 151 -8.41 -0.26 -26.18
N LEU A 152 -9.47 0.50 -25.93
CA LEU A 152 -10.48 0.13 -24.93
C LEU A 152 -11.19 -1.19 -25.30
N GLU A 153 -11.55 -1.39 -26.57
CA GLU A 153 -12.21 -2.63 -27.02
C GLU A 153 -11.31 -3.86 -26.80
N ALA A 154 -9.99 -3.74 -27.00
CA ALA A 154 -9.02 -4.81 -26.74
C ALA A 154 -8.57 -4.91 -25.26
N PHE A 155 -8.77 -3.86 -24.47
CA PHE A 155 -8.22 -3.76 -23.12
C PHE A 155 -8.64 -4.92 -22.22
N GLY A 156 -7.65 -5.58 -21.60
CA GLY A 156 -7.89 -6.56 -20.55
C GLY A 156 -8.39 -7.93 -20.99
N ASN A 157 -8.48 -8.22 -22.30
CA ASN A 157 -9.00 -9.50 -22.78
C ASN A 157 -8.19 -10.69 -22.25
N GLU A 158 -6.85 -10.60 -22.30
CA GLU A 158 -5.97 -11.65 -21.75
C GLU A 158 -6.13 -11.82 -20.24
N SER A 159 -6.32 -10.71 -19.50
CA SER A 159 -6.57 -10.75 -18.06
C SER A 159 -7.89 -11.44 -17.73
N ILE A 160 -8.94 -11.16 -18.50
CA ILE A 160 -10.24 -11.83 -18.35
C ILE A 160 -10.11 -13.32 -18.64
N ASP A 161 -9.44 -13.71 -19.73
CA ASP A 161 -9.23 -15.12 -20.07
C ASP A 161 -8.43 -15.86 -18.98
N PHE A 162 -7.38 -15.21 -18.45
CA PHE A 162 -6.61 -15.73 -17.33
C PHE A 162 -7.48 -15.95 -16.08
N LEU A 163 -8.28 -14.96 -15.70
CA LEU A 163 -9.15 -15.04 -14.51
C LEU A 163 -10.25 -16.09 -14.67
N LEU A 164 -10.83 -16.23 -15.87
CA LEU A 164 -11.82 -17.26 -16.17
C LEU A 164 -11.24 -18.67 -16.05
N LYS A 165 -9.98 -18.85 -16.48
CA LYS A 165 -9.27 -20.12 -16.32
C LYS A 165 -8.94 -20.37 -14.85
N HIS A 166 -8.47 -19.36 -14.14
CA HIS A 166 -8.10 -19.49 -12.72
C HIS A 166 -9.30 -19.85 -11.84
N TYR A 167 -10.46 -19.22 -12.06
CA TYR A 167 -11.68 -19.45 -11.27
C TYR A 167 -12.67 -20.45 -11.91
N ASP A 168 -12.22 -21.32 -12.82
CA ASP A 168 -13.08 -22.21 -13.60
C ASP A 168 -14.09 -23.00 -12.75
N THR A 169 -13.59 -23.70 -11.73
CA THR A 169 -14.43 -24.53 -10.85
C THR A 169 -15.48 -23.70 -10.11
N LEU A 170 -15.08 -22.56 -9.54
CA LEU A 170 -15.98 -21.69 -8.78
C LEU A 170 -17.02 -21.04 -9.67
N LEU A 171 -16.60 -20.53 -10.83
CA LEU A 171 -17.50 -19.93 -11.83
C LEU A 171 -18.51 -20.95 -12.34
N GLY A 172 -18.10 -22.20 -12.58
CA GLY A 172 -18.99 -23.29 -12.96
C GLY A 172 -20.05 -23.56 -11.90
N TYR A 173 -19.65 -23.61 -10.62
CA TYR A 173 -20.59 -23.77 -9.50
C TYR A 173 -21.60 -22.62 -9.39
N LEU A 174 -21.16 -21.38 -9.65
CA LEU A 174 -22.00 -20.18 -9.64
C LEU A 174 -22.85 -20.00 -10.93
N GLY A 175 -22.80 -20.98 -11.84
CA GLY A 175 -23.59 -20.96 -13.07
C GLY A 175 -23.16 -19.90 -14.08
N CYS A 176 -21.87 -19.55 -14.10
CA CYS A 176 -21.28 -18.66 -15.10
C CYS A 176 -21.26 -19.34 -16.48
N GLU A 177 -21.78 -18.64 -17.49
CA GLU A 177 -21.71 -18.99 -18.89
C GLU A 177 -20.48 -18.32 -19.53
N LYS A 178 -19.33 -19.00 -19.46
CA LYS A 178 -18.03 -18.46 -19.84
C LYS A 178 -17.97 -17.91 -21.26
N ASP A 179 -18.63 -18.56 -22.21
CA ASP A 179 -18.67 -18.14 -23.62
C ASP A 179 -19.34 -16.76 -23.81
N LYS A 180 -20.10 -16.29 -22.81
CA LYS A 180 -20.72 -14.96 -22.82
C LYS A 180 -19.82 -13.87 -22.24
N VAL A 181 -18.83 -14.21 -21.42
CA VAL A 181 -18.02 -13.24 -20.66
C VAL A 181 -17.26 -12.30 -21.59
N SER A 182 -16.59 -12.81 -22.63
CA SER A 182 -15.82 -11.96 -23.55
C SER A 182 -16.70 -10.94 -24.25
N ARG A 183 -17.94 -11.33 -24.63
CA ARG A 183 -18.92 -10.43 -25.25
C ARG A 183 -19.49 -9.42 -24.25
N GLU A 184 -19.77 -9.85 -23.02
CA GLU A 184 -20.22 -8.96 -21.95
C GLU A 184 -19.14 -7.93 -21.61
N TRP A 185 -17.89 -8.36 -21.47
CA TRP A 185 -16.73 -7.49 -21.21
C TRP A 185 -16.54 -6.44 -22.32
N LEU A 186 -16.59 -6.88 -23.59
CA LEU A 186 -16.51 -5.99 -24.75
C LEU A 186 -17.58 -4.89 -24.72
N ARG A 187 -18.80 -5.21 -24.26
CA ARG A 187 -19.93 -4.27 -24.18
C ARG A 187 -19.92 -3.42 -22.91
N LEU A 188 -19.41 -3.96 -21.80
CA LEU A 188 -19.38 -3.30 -20.50
C LEU A 188 -18.45 -2.10 -20.51
N LYS A 189 -17.23 -2.28 -21.02
CA LYS A 189 -16.20 -1.25 -21.10
C LYS A 189 -16.69 0.06 -21.72
N PRO A 190 -17.21 0.08 -22.97
CA PRO A 190 -17.71 1.30 -23.57
C PRO A 190 -18.98 1.83 -22.90
N MET A 191 -19.80 0.99 -22.26
CA MET A 191 -20.97 1.47 -21.51
C MET A 191 -20.56 2.33 -20.32
N ILE A 192 -19.61 1.86 -19.50
CA ILE A 192 -19.06 2.63 -18.38
C ILE A 192 -18.26 3.83 -18.90
N ALA A 193 -17.38 3.63 -19.88
CA ALA A 193 -16.45 4.67 -20.32
C ALA A 193 -17.13 5.85 -21.06
N ARG A 194 -18.33 5.64 -21.62
CA ARG A 194 -19.12 6.69 -22.30
C ARG A 194 -19.99 7.50 -21.36
N ASP A 195 -20.38 6.96 -20.21
CA ASP A 195 -21.23 7.66 -19.24
C ASP A 195 -20.35 8.37 -18.20
N PRO A 196 -20.28 9.71 -18.21
CA PRO A 196 -19.49 10.45 -17.23
C PRO A 196 -19.92 10.19 -15.78
N ASN A 197 -21.20 9.85 -15.55
CA ASN A 197 -21.72 9.56 -14.21
C ASN A 197 -21.33 8.18 -13.69
N LEU A 198 -20.89 7.28 -14.58
CA LEU A 198 -20.32 5.99 -14.19
C LEU A 198 -18.80 6.07 -14.12
N ARG A 199 -18.19 6.69 -15.12
CA ARG A 199 -16.73 6.79 -15.22
C ARG A 199 -16.07 7.60 -14.10
N SER A 200 -16.79 8.55 -13.51
CA SER A 200 -16.28 9.38 -12.42
C SER A 200 -16.48 8.77 -11.03
N LEU A 201 -17.17 7.62 -10.92
CA LEU A 201 -17.43 6.99 -9.63
C LEU A 201 -16.15 6.37 -9.05
N PRO A 202 -15.99 6.36 -7.71
CA PRO A 202 -15.01 5.51 -7.06
C PRO A 202 -15.22 4.04 -7.44
N TYR A 203 -14.14 3.25 -7.48
CA TYR A 203 -14.15 1.85 -7.91
C TYR A 203 -15.22 1.00 -7.20
N ALA A 204 -15.27 1.04 -5.86
CA ALA A 204 -16.26 0.28 -5.09
C ALA A 204 -17.69 0.70 -5.44
N THR A 205 -17.97 2.02 -5.46
CA THR A 205 -19.29 2.58 -5.77
C THR A 205 -19.75 2.26 -7.19
N LEU A 206 -18.84 2.23 -8.16
CA LEU A 206 -19.16 1.78 -9.51
C LEU A 206 -19.67 0.33 -9.47
N TRP A 207 -18.89 -0.57 -8.86
CA TRP A 207 -19.22 -1.99 -8.91
C TRP A 207 -20.46 -2.34 -8.08
N GLU A 208 -20.68 -1.70 -6.93
CA GLU A 208 -21.95 -1.76 -6.18
C GLU A 208 -23.15 -1.42 -7.07
N ARG A 209 -23.09 -0.28 -7.77
CA ARG A 209 -24.15 0.14 -8.70
C ARG A 209 -24.32 -0.85 -9.86
N MET A 210 -23.22 -1.40 -10.37
CA MET A 210 -23.26 -2.41 -11.43
C MET A 210 -23.93 -3.70 -10.96
N PHE A 211 -23.67 -4.14 -9.72
CA PHE A 211 -24.32 -5.29 -9.12
C PHE A 211 -25.82 -5.06 -8.93
N ASP A 212 -26.23 -3.91 -8.42
CA ASP A 212 -27.65 -3.63 -8.18
C ASP A 212 -28.48 -3.57 -9.48
N GLN A 213 -27.91 -2.98 -10.54
CA GLN A 213 -28.68 -2.64 -11.74
C GLN A 213 -28.55 -3.70 -12.85
N TRP A 214 -27.44 -4.44 -12.90
CA TRP A 214 -27.08 -5.22 -14.09
C TRP A 214 -26.70 -6.68 -13.84
N SER A 215 -26.80 -7.16 -12.60
CA SER A 215 -26.44 -8.55 -12.23
C SER A 215 -27.55 -9.58 -12.44
N ILE A 216 -28.78 -9.20 -12.80
CA ILE A 216 -29.87 -10.18 -12.90
C ILE A 216 -29.72 -11.04 -14.17
N LYS A 217 -29.69 -12.37 -14.02
CA LYS A 217 -29.61 -13.36 -15.11
C LYS A 217 -30.95 -13.54 -15.86
N SER A 218 -31.67 -12.46 -16.15
CA SER A 218 -33.00 -12.52 -16.78
C SER A 218 -33.03 -12.07 -18.25
N ASN A 219 -31.99 -11.37 -18.74
CA ASN A 219 -31.96 -10.90 -20.14
C ASN A 219 -30.53 -10.79 -20.72
N SER A 220 -30.44 -10.88 -22.05
CA SER A 220 -29.23 -10.78 -22.90
C SER A 220 -28.54 -9.40 -22.92
N GLN A 221 -29.12 -8.41 -22.23
CA GLN A 221 -28.55 -7.09 -22.02
C GLN A 221 -27.80 -6.94 -20.69
N HIS A 222 -27.85 -7.94 -19.82
CA HIS A 222 -27.16 -7.93 -18.53
C HIS A 222 -25.72 -8.44 -18.63
N TYR A 223 -24.94 -8.12 -17.59
CA TYR A 223 -23.51 -8.39 -17.50
C TYR A 223 -23.22 -9.46 -16.44
N TYR A 224 -24.16 -10.38 -16.20
CA TYR A 224 -24.10 -11.34 -15.10
C TYR A 224 -22.77 -12.12 -15.05
N ASN A 225 -22.30 -12.63 -16.18
CA ASN A 225 -21.15 -13.54 -16.20
C ASN A 225 -19.85 -12.79 -15.93
N VAL A 226 -19.68 -11.59 -16.50
CA VAL A 226 -18.52 -10.75 -16.17
C VAL A 226 -18.62 -10.16 -14.76
N LEU A 227 -19.83 -9.81 -14.28
CA LEU A 227 -20.03 -9.33 -12.92
C LEU A 227 -19.80 -10.41 -11.87
N LEU A 228 -20.08 -11.69 -12.15
CA LEU A 228 -19.65 -12.79 -11.27
C LEU A 228 -18.13 -12.79 -11.09
N LEU A 229 -17.37 -12.54 -12.16
CA LEU A 229 -15.91 -12.46 -12.09
C LEU A 229 -15.46 -11.25 -11.25
N VAL A 230 -16.10 -10.09 -11.44
CA VAL A 230 -15.87 -8.90 -10.60
C VAL A 230 -16.17 -9.20 -9.13
N ALA A 231 -17.28 -9.87 -8.84
CA ALA A 231 -17.70 -10.19 -7.48
C ALA A 231 -16.68 -11.09 -6.78
N ILE A 232 -16.22 -12.15 -7.47
CA ILE A 232 -15.13 -13.02 -6.97
C ILE A 232 -13.90 -12.17 -6.64
N VAL A 233 -13.51 -11.26 -7.55
CA VAL A 233 -12.36 -10.37 -7.33
C VAL A 233 -12.55 -9.44 -6.14
N HIS A 234 -13.74 -8.89 -5.99
CA HIS A 234 -14.08 -8.01 -4.89
C HIS A 234 -14.02 -8.75 -3.55
N CYS A 235 -14.40 -10.03 -3.48
CA CYS A 235 -14.43 -10.80 -2.23
C CYS A 235 -13.08 -10.96 -1.53
N TYR A 236 -11.96 -10.95 -2.25
CA TYR A 236 -10.61 -11.00 -1.63
C TYR A 236 -9.87 -9.66 -1.64
N ALA A 237 -10.37 -8.67 -2.40
CA ALA A 237 -9.91 -7.29 -2.33
C ALA A 237 -10.54 -6.50 -1.17
N LEU A 238 -11.62 -7.00 -0.57
CA LEU A 238 -12.25 -6.45 0.63
C LEU A 238 -11.37 -6.67 1.87
N ASP A 239 -10.41 -5.76 1.99
CA ASP A 239 -9.90 -5.13 3.20
C ASP A 239 -10.07 -5.91 4.52
N THR A 240 -9.07 -6.72 4.86
CA THR A 240 -8.94 -7.28 6.22
C THR A 240 -8.80 -6.19 7.27
N SER A 241 -8.50 -4.92 6.90
CA SER A 241 -8.47 -3.81 7.86
C SER A 241 -9.84 -3.51 8.44
N ILE A 242 -10.96 -3.84 7.78
CA ILE A 242 -12.30 -3.72 8.38
C ILE A 242 -12.44 -4.73 9.53
N CYS A 243 -11.94 -5.95 9.33
CA CYS A 243 -11.87 -6.96 10.39
C CYS A 243 -10.90 -6.52 11.50
N GLU A 244 -9.70 -6.01 11.18
CA GLU A 244 -8.73 -5.55 12.18
C GLU A 244 -9.20 -4.31 12.95
N ARG A 245 -9.89 -3.35 12.30
CA ARG A 245 -10.56 -2.21 12.94
C ARG A 245 -11.69 -2.69 13.85
N GLY A 246 -12.48 -3.65 13.38
CA GLY A 246 -13.51 -4.30 14.19
C GLY A 246 -12.94 -5.00 15.42
N PHE A 247 -11.84 -5.74 15.27
CA PHE A 247 -11.14 -6.37 16.40
C PHE A 247 -10.53 -5.35 17.36
N SER A 248 -9.98 -4.24 16.85
CA SER A 248 -9.44 -3.14 17.66
C SER A 248 -10.54 -2.44 18.46
N LEU A 249 -11.68 -2.16 17.84
CA LEU A 249 -12.86 -1.61 18.51
C LEU A 249 -13.43 -2.58 19.56
N MET A 250 -13.45 -3.88 19.24
CA MET A 250 -13.88 -4.92 20.17
C MET A 250 -12.92 -5.08 21.35
N ASN A 251 -11.60 -4.96 21.12
CA ASN A 251 -10.62 -4.93 22.19
C ASN A 251 -10.83 -3.70 23.07
N LEU A 252 -11.04 -2.52 22.48
CA LEU A 252 -11.38 -1.30 23.21
C LEU A 252 -12.60 -1.51 24.11
N LEU A 253 -13.68 -2.11 23.59
CA LEU A 253 -14.89 -2.43 24.35
C LEU A 253 -14.64 -3.46 25.47
N LYS A 254 -13.79 -4.46 25.24
CA LYS A 254 -13.45 -5.49 26.24
C LYS A 254 -12.54 -4.98 27.34
N THR A 255 -11.65 -4.04 27.02
CA THR A 255 -10.64 -3.50 27.94
C THR A 255 -11.04 -2.16 28.53
N ALA A 256 -12.12 -1.54 28.06
CA ALA A 256 -12.64 -0.30 28.63
C ALA A 256 -13.05 -0.52 30.09
N PRO A 257 -12.50 0.26 31.04
CA PRO A 257 -13.00 0.27 32.40
C PRO A 257 -14.46 0.71 32.40
N VAL A 258 -15.31 0.01 33.17
CA VAL A 258 -16.73 0.37 33.30
C VAL A 258 -16.84 1.81 33.81
N GLY A 259 -17.25 2.74 32.95
CA GLY A 259 -17.49 4.15 33.28
C GLY A 259 -16.63 5.19 32.54
N SER A 260 -15.85 4.84 31.51
CA SER A 260 -15.17 5.84 30.68
C SER A 260 -16.16 6.67 29.85
N PRO A 261 -16.05 8.02 29.81
CA PRO A 261 -17.03 8.91 29.16
C PRO A 261 -16.94 8.96 27.62
N ASP A 262 -16.01 8.22 27.01
CA ASP A 262 -15.77 8.23 25.55
C ASP A 262 -16.44 7.04 24.81
N LEU A 263 -17.60 6.58 25.32
CA LEU A 263 -18.53 5.72 24.57
C LEU A 263 -19.80 6.49 24.19
#